data_AF-A0A935VMG8-F1
#
_entry.id   AF-A0A935VMG8-F1
#
_cell.length_a   1.000
_cell.length_b   1.000
_cell.length_c   1.000
_cell.angle_alpha   90.00
_cell.angle_beta   90.00
_cell.angle_gamma   90.00
#
_symmetry.space_group_name_H-M   'P 1'
#
loop_
_entity.id
_entity.type
_entity.pdbx_description
1 polymer ?
#
loop_
_entity_poly.entity_id
_entity_poly.type
_entity_poly.pdbx_seq_one_letter_code
_entity_poly.pdbx_strand_id
1 'polypeptide(L)'
;DNNVGGLLSASIDFSGTWDKFLEPDLNSMKATSDLQIEQGRLVDFKPLESLAKFVDINDLKSIKFSSLQSRVEISKSIITIPKTAIKNSALNIDFWGTHSFNNDIDYHIQLLINDYLLKEKPNADDEFGLLENDPENRRSAFILMTGTVDKLRY
;
A
#
# COMPACT_ATOMS: atom_id res chain seq x y z
N ASP A 1 -5.76 -14.50 -9.40
CA ASP A 1 -4.53 -14.09 -8.68
C ASP A 1 -3.40 -13.87 -9.67
N ASN A 2 -3.12 -12.61 -10.02
CA ASN A 2 -1.92 -12.20 -10.81
C ASN A 2 -1.64 -10.69 -10.69
N ASN A 3 -2.02 -10.07 -9.57
CA ASN A 3 -2.06 -8.62 -9.43
C ASN A 3 -0.74 -8.00 -8.92
N VAL A 4 0.19 -8.84 -8.44
CA VAL A 4 1.53 -8.43 -8.04
C VAL A 4 2.55 -9.40 -8.63
N GLY A 5 3.56 -8.90 -9.33
CA GLY A 5 4.69 -9.68 -9.85
C GLY A 5 6.01 -9.08 -9.40
N GLY A 6 7.07 -9.88 -9.37
CA GLY A 6 8.41 -9.47 -8.95
C GLY A 6 9.12 -10.55 -8.13
N LEU A 7 10.31 -10.24 -7.65
CA LEU A 7 11.08 -11.09 -6.74
C LEU A 7 10.89 -10.58 -5.31
N LEU A 8 10.15 -11.34 -4.49
CA LEU A 8 9.97 -11.04 -3.07
C LEU A 8 11.07 -11.75 -2.26
N SER A 9 11.77 -10.98 -1.45
CA SER A 9 12.66 -11.43 -0.38
C SER A 9 12.15 -10.92 0.96
N ALA A 10 12.19 -11.76 1.99
CA ALA A 10 11.75 -11.42 3.33
C ALA A 10 12.69 -12.02 4.36
N SER A 11 13.13 -11.21 5.33
CA SER A 11 13.72 -11.68 6.57
C SER A 11 12.71 -11.47 7.70
N ILE A 12 12.60 -12.42 8.63
CA ILE A 12 11.64 -12.35 9.73
C ILE A 12 12.37 -12.71 11.02
N ASP A 13 12.38 -11.76 11.96
CA ASP A 13 12.72 -12.00 13.36
C ASP A 13 11.43 -12.17 14.14
N PHE A 14 11.28 -13.30 14.84
CA PHE A 14 10.05 -13.66 15.55
C PHE A 14 10.35 -14.10 16.98
N SER A 15 9.47 -13.69 17.90
CA SER A 15 9.46 -14.15 19.29
C SER A 15 8.03 -14.32 19.77
N GLY A 16 7.82 -15.29 20.66
CA GLY A 16 6.54 -15.56 21.28
C GLY A 16 6.73 -16.50 22.47
N THR A 17 5.65 -16.71 23.22
CA THR A 17 5.60 -17.68 24.30
C THR A 17 4.59 -18.77 23.99
N TRP A 18 4.88 -19.98 24.47
CA TRP A 18 4.01 -21.13 24.37
C TRP A 18 3.73 -21.65 25.76
N ASP A 19 2.55 -22.24 25.93
CA ASP A 19 2.22 -22.94 27.16
C ASP A 19 2.82 -24.36 27.19
N LYS A 20 2.53 -25.12 28.26
CA LYS A 20 3.03 -26.49 28.44
C LYS A 20 2.48 -27.50 27.41
N PHE A 21 1.45 -27.13 26.65
CA PHE A 21 0.84 -27.94 25.60
C PHE A 21 1.31 -27.50 24.20
N LEU A 22 2.27 -26.57 24.12
CA LEU A 22 2.72 -25.94 22.87
C LEU A 22 1.63 -25.12 22.19
N GLU A 23 0.65 -24.62 22.94
CA GLU A 23 -0.30 -23.64 22.45
C GLU A 23 0.36 -22.25 22.45
N PRO A 24 0.41 -21.55 21.31
CA PRO A 24 1.02 -20.23 21.24
C PRO A 24 0.12 -19.15 21.87
N ASP A 25 0.68 -18.28 22.70
CA ASP A 25 0.01 -17.05 23.12
C ASP A 25 0.16 -15.99 22.02
N LEU A 26 -0.88 -15.79 21.21
CA LEU A 26 -0.91 -14.81 20.12
C LEU A 26 -0.67 -13.37 20.60
N ASN A 27 -1.00 -13.05 21.85
CA ASN A 27 -0.75 -11.70 22.40
C ASN A 27 0.71 -11.47 22.76
N SER A 28 1.46 -12.55 23.02
CA SER A 28 2.91 -12.52 23.30
C SER A 28 3.75 -12.39 22.03
N MET A 29 3.16 -12.67 20.86
CA MET A 29 3.87 -12.67 19.59
C MET A 29 4.36 -11.28 19.22
N LYS A 30 5.64 -11.22 18.89
CA LYS A 30 6.30 -10.06 18.29
C LYS A 30 7.11 -10.53 17.10
N ALA A 31 6.91 -9.88 15.96
CA ALA A 31 7.74 -10.11 14.80
C ALA A 31 8.17 -8.79 14.17
N THR A 32 9.34 -8.78 13.56
CA THR A 32 9.76 -7.73 12.65
C THR A 32 10.17 -8.41 11.36
N SER A 33 9.67 -7.90 10.23
CA SER A 33 10.02 -8.41 8.92
C SER A 33 10.56 -7.32 8.02
N ASP A 34 11.78 -7.51 7.53
CA ASP A 34 12.34 -6.71 6.45
C ASP A 34 11.92 -7.34 5.12
N LEU A 35 11.03 -6.64 4.40
CA LEU A 35 10.49 -7.04 3.10
C LEU A 35 11.19 -6.25 1.99
N GLN A 36 11.56 -6.95 0.93
CA GLN A 36 12.08 -6.37 -0.30
C GLN A 36 11.40 -7.02 -1.51
N ILE A 37 10.77 -6.21 -2.37
CA ILE A 37 10.31 -6.64 -3.68
C ILE A 37 11.19 -5.98 -4.72
N GLU A 38 11.74 -6.74 -5.65
CA GLU A 38 12.53 -6.24 -6.78
C GLU A 38 11.83 -6.52 -8.09
N GLN A 39 12.05 -5.65 -9.08
CA GLN A 39 11.45 -5.74 -10.42
C GLN A 39 9.92 -5.89 -10.35
N GLY A 40 9.33 -5.14 -9.42
CA GLY A 40 7.94 -5.27 -9.04
C GLY A 40 6.99 -4.75 -10.11
N ARG A 41 5.80 -5.35 -10.15
CA ARG A 41 4.69 -4.89 -10.98
C ARG A 41 3.38 -5.02 -10.22
N LEU A 42 2.61 -3.94 -10.15
CA LEU A 42 1.19 -3.99 -9.78
C LEU A 42 0.37 -4.05 -11.06
N VAL A 43 -0.51 -5.04 -11.16
CA VAL A 43 -1.40 -5.29 -12.30
C VAL A 43 -2.84 -5.24 -11.82
N ASP A 44 -3.68 -4.46 -12.49
CA ASP A 44 -5.11 -4.34 -12.18
C ASP A 44 -5.36 -4.08 -10.69
N PHE A 45 -4.60 -3.15 -10.11
CA PHE A 45 -4.76 -2.78 -8.70
C PHE A 45 -6.05 -1.96 -8.57
N LYS A 46 -7.15 -2.67 -8.27
CA LYS A 46 -8.52 -2.14 -8.19
C LYS A 46 -8.66 -0.79 -7.47
N PRO A 47 -7.96 -0.51 -6.35
CA PRO A 47 -8.05 0.79 -5.70
C PRO A 47 -7.69 1.95 -6.61
N LEU A 48 -6.84 1.75 -7.62
CA LEU A 48 -6.48 2.79 -8.59
C LEU A 48 -7.53 3.00 -9.68
N GLU A 49 -8.52 2.11 -9.82
CA GLU A 49 -9.60 2.30 -10.79
C GLU A 49 -10.44 3.55 -10.47
N SER A 50 -10.58 3.93 -9.20
CA SER A 50 -11.25 5.18 -8.81
C SER A 50 -10.57 6.42 -9.41
N LEU A 51 -9.29 6.30 -9.75
CA LEU A 51 -8.45 7.36 -10.28
C LEU A 51 -8.38 7.38 -11.81
N ALA A 52 -8.94 6.38 -12.48
CA ALA A 52 -9.00 6.30 -13.94
C ALA A 52 -9.80 7.45 -14.58
N LYS A 53 -10.56 8.21 -13.76
CA LYS A 53 -11.24 9.45 -14.18
C LYS A 53 -10.24 10.59 -14.42
N PHE A 54 -9.09 10.59 -13.75
CA PHE A 54 -8.15 11.70 -13.73
C PHE A 54 -6.87 11.40 -14.51
N VAL A 55 -6.44 10.14 -14.55
CA VAL A 55 -5.23 9.68 -15.25
C VAL A 55 -5.60 8.68 -16.33
N ASP A 56 -4.78 8.55 -17.38
CA ASP A 56 -5.00 7.48 -18.35
C ASP A 56 -4.96 6.11 -17.68
N ILE A 57 -6.07 5.37 -17.80
CA ILE A 57 -6.18 4.01 -17.27
C ILE A 57 -5.10 3.09 -17.83
N ASN A 58 -4.59 3.36 -19.03
CA ASN A 58 -3.48 2.59 -19.59
C ASN A 58 -2.17 2.77 -18.81
N ASP A 59 -1.97 3.94 -18.20
CA ASP A 59 -0.82 4.22 -17.34
C ASP A 59 -1.00 3.59 -15.93
N LEU A 60 -2.26 3.37 -15.51
CA LEU A 60 -2.60 2.77 -14.20
C LEU A 60 -2.71 1.23 -14.22
N LYS A 61 -2.96 0.62 -15.40
CA LYS A 61 -3.16 -0.84 -15.54
C LYS A 61 -1.93 -1.68 -15.17
N SER A 62 -0.73 -1.13 -15.35
CA SER A 62 0.52 -1.86 -15.07
C SER A 62 1.59 -0.92 -14.56
N ILE A 63 1.73 -0.87 -13.24
CA ILE A 63 2.72 -0.01 -12.56
C ILE A 63 3.95 -0.85 -12.27
N LYS A 64 5.08 -0.55 -12.94
CA LYS A 64 6.37 -1.22 -12.71
C LYS A 64 7.25 -0.39 -11.76
N PHE A 65 7.81 -1.00 -10.74
CA PHE A 65 8.72 -0.31 -9.82
C PHE A 65 10.02 -1.10 -9.68
N SER A 66 11.14 -0.38 -9.49
CA SER A 66 12.45 -1.02 -9.40
C SER A 66 12.57 -1.85 -8.13
N SER A 67 12.17 -1.27 -7.01
CA SER A 67 12.17 -1.91 -5.70
C SER A 67 11.14 -1.30 -4.76
N LEU A 68 10.66 -2.11 -3.82
CA LEU A 68 9.88 -1.72 -2.65
C LEU A 68 10.58 -2.33 -1.46
N GLN A 69 10.86 -1.52 -0.43
CA GLN A 69 11.42 -1.99 0.82
C GLN A 69 10.56 -1.50 1.98
N SER A 70 10.20 -2.40 2.89
CA SER A 70 9.40 -2.05 4.07
C SER A 70 9.80 -2.90 5.26
N ARG A 71 9.83 -2.28 6.44
CA ARG A 71 9.99 -2.99 7.71
C ARG A 71 8.64 -3.11 8.39
N VAL A 72 8.04 -4.28 8.30
CA VAL A 72 6.72 -4.57 8.87
C VAL A 72 6.88 -5.07 10.30
N GLU A 73 6.01 -4.62 11.19
CA GLU A 73 5.98 -5.06 12.58
C GLU A 73 4.71 -5.85 12.86
N ILE A 74 4.83 -6.94 13.61
CA ILE A 74 3.69 -7.71 14.10
C ILE A 74 3.72 -7.64 15.62
N SER A 75 2.62 -7.17 16.22
CA SER A 75 2.46 -7.10 17.66
C SER A 75 0.98 -7.17 18.00
N LYS A 76 0.62 -7.92 19.06
CA LYS A 76 -0.77 -8.07 19.52
C LYS A 76 -1.74 -8.47 18.38
N SER A 77 -1.32 -9.40 17.53
CA SER A 77 -2.08 -9.87 16.35
C SER A 77 -2.41 -8.79 15.31
N ILE A 78 -1.65 -7.69 15.29
CA ILE A 78 -1.76 -6.62 14.31
C ILE A 78 -0.44 -6.53 13.55
N ILE A 79 -0.54 -6.60 12.22
CA ILE A 79 0.53 -6.31 11.29
C ILE A 79 0.48 -4.80 11.01
N THR A 80 1.56 -4.09 11.29
CA THR A 80 1.72 -2.65 11.03
C THR A 80 2.71 -2.46 9.90
N ILE A 81 2.26 -1.82 8.84
CA ILE A 81 3.08 -1.46 7.68
C ILE A 81 3.37 0.05 7.79
N PRO A 82 4.62 0.46 8.01
CA PRO A 82 4.97 1.86 8.06
C PRO A 82 4.86 2.50 6.68
N LYS A 83 4.89 3.84 6.63
CA LYS A 83 4.86 4.60 5.38
C LYS A 83 5.98 4.16 4.44
N THR A 84 5.56 3.48 3.37
CA THR A 84 6.41 2.83 2.38
C THR A 84 6.19 3.52 1.04
N ALA A 85 7.25 4.08 0.48
CA ALA A 85 7.21 4.73 -0.82
C ALA A 85 7.54 3.75 -1.94
N ILE A 86 6.70 3.72 -2.96
CA ILE A 86 6.88 2.98 -4.22
C ILE A 86 7.07 4.02 -5.30
N LYS A 87 8.31 4.15 -5.79
CA LYS A 87 8.66 5.10 -6.85
C LYS A 87 8.58 4.40 -8.21
N ASN A 88 7.86 5.02 -9.13
CA ASN A 88 7.78 4.63 -10.53
C ASN A 88 7.99 5.88 -11.41
N SER A 89 8.44 5.69 -12.65
CA SER A 89 8.59 6.75 -13.66
C SER A 89 7.34 7.60 -13.91
N ALA A 90 6.15 7.04 -13.76
CA ALA A 90 4.87 7.70 -14.00
C ALA A 90 4.27 8.30 -12.72
N LEU A 91 4.37 7.62 -11.58
CA LEU A 91 3.67 8.01 -10.35
C LEU A 91 4.43 7.55 -9.10
N ASN A 92 4.31 8.31 -8.01
CA ASN A 92 4.80 7.88 -6.69
C ASN A 92 3.61 7.45 -5.83
N ILE A 93 3.72 6.27 -5.23
CA ILE A 93 2.72 5.73 -4.30
C ILE A 93 3.34 5.71 -2.91
N ASP A 94 2.66 6.27 -1.93
CA ASP A 94 2.93 5.99 -0.53
C ASP A 94 1.85 5.06 0.01
N PHE A 95 2.27 4.02 0.74
CA PHE A 95 1.37 3.03 1.34
C PHE A 95 1.72 2.81 2.81
N TRP A 96 0.72 2.80 3.69
CA TRP A 96 0.85 2.42 5.09
C TRP A 96 -0.46 1.88 5.63
N GLY A 97 -0.42 1.26 6.79
CA GLY A 97 -1.63 0.86 7.47
C GLY A 97 -1.45 -0.32 8.39
N THR A 98 -2.58 -0.93 8.73
CA THR A 98 -2.65 -2.08 9.62
C THR A 98 -3.51 -3.19 9.05
N HIS A 99 -3.17 -4.42 9.43
CA HIS A 99 -3.93 -5.62 9.11
C HIS A 99 -4.01 -6.47 10.37
N SER A 100 -5.21 -6.72 10.89
CA SER A 100 -5.43 -7.61 12.02
C SER A 100 -5.48 -9.07 11.57
N PHE A 101 -5.10 -10.02 12.41
CA PHE A 101 -5.25 -11.45 12.10
C PHE A 101 -6.72 -11.89 11.94
N ASN A 102 -7.68 -11.04 12.33
CA ASN A 102 -9.11 -11.23 12.06
C ASN A 102 -9.51 -10.69 10.67
N ASN A 103 -8.54 -10.37 9.83
CA ASN A 103 -8.69 -9.80 8.49
C ASN A 103 -9.33 -8.40 8.47
N ASP A 104 -9.31 -7.66 9.58
CA ASP A 104 -9.66 -6.25 9.56
C ASP A 104 -8.48 -5.46 8.98
N ILE A 105 -8.76 -4.63 7.98
CA ILE A 105 -7.76 -3.80 7.34
C ILE A 105 -8.07 -2.32 7.57
N ASP A 106 -6.99 -1.56 7.71
CA ASP A 106 -6.99 -0.10 7.63
C ASP A 106 -5.76 0.30 6.84
N TYR A 107 -5.92 0.45 5.52
CA TYR A 107 -4.85 0.81 4.62
C TYR A 107 -5.05 2.18 4.03
N HIS A 108 -3.97 2.95 4.02
CA HIS A 108 -3.91 4.26 3.44
C HIS A 108 -2.96 4.24 2.24
N ILE A 109 -3.46 4.75 1.13
CA ILE A 109 -2.70 4.89 -0.11
C ILE A 109 -2.75 6.35 -0.49
N GLN A 110 -1.58 6.97 -0.60
CA GLN A 110 -1.42 8.32 -1.14
C GLN A 110 -0.70 8.24 -2.47
N LEU A 111 -1.26 8.90 -3.48
CA LEU A 111 -0.73 8.86 -4.84
C LEU A 111 -0.35 10.25 -5.27
N LEU A 112 0.87 10.40 -5.75
CA LEU A 112 1.42 11.64 -6.27
C LEU A 112 1.52 11.51 -7.78
N ILE A 113 0.69 12.29 -8.47
CA ILE A 113 0.54 12.26 -9.91
C ILE A 113 1.10 13.55 -10.48
N ASN A 114 1.95 13.44 -11.50
CA ASN A 114 2.45 14.59 -12.22
C ASN A 114 1.34 15.21 -13.09
N ASP A 115 1.27 16.54 -13.14
CA ASP A 115 0.21 17.27 -13.85
C ASP A 115 0.07 16.89 -15.35
N TYR A 116 1.16 16.48 -16.02
CA TYR A 116 1.14 16.09 -17.43
C TYR A 116 0.41 14.75 -17.69
N LEU A 117 0.17 13.95 -16.65
CA LEU A 117 -0.57 12.68 -16.74
C LEU A 117 -2.07 12.87 -16.51
N LEU A 118 -2.50 14.08 -16.14
CA LEU A 118 -3.90 14.36 -15.88
C LEU A 118 -4.65 14.63 -17.19
N LYS A 119 -5.73 13.91 -17.41
CA LYS A 119 -6.65 14.13 -18.54
C LYS A 119 -7.49 15.38 -18.37
N GLU A 120 -7.94 15.64 -17.14
CA GLU A 120 -8.78 16.76 -16.76
C GLU A 120 -8.31 17.33 -15.42
N LYS A 121 -8.55 18.64 -15.20
CA LYS A 121 -8.28 19.24 -13.89
C LYS A 121 -9.32 18.73 -12.89
N PRO A 122 -8.92 18.06 -11.78
CA PRO A 122 -9.87 17.66 -10.76
C PRO A 122 -10.57 18.89 -10.16
N ASN A 123 -11.85 18.72 -9.84
CA ASN A 123 -12.68 19.72 -9.18
C ASN A 123 -12.32 19.79 -7.68
N ALA A 124 -12.71 20.89 -7.03
CA ALA A 124 -12.46 21.10 -5.60
C ALA A 124 -13.17 20.09 -4.68
N ASP A 125 -14.20 19.40 -5.19
CA ASP A 125 -14.98 18.40 -4.48
C ASP A 125 -14.49 16.96 -4.71
N ASP A 126 -13.48 16.76 -5.57
CA ASP A 126 -12.89 15.43 -5.79
C ASP A 126 -11.98 15.05 -4.60
N GLU A 127 -11.76 13.74 -4.37
CA GLU A 127 -10.83 13.18 -3.35
C GLU A 127 -9.34 13.53 -3.59
N PHE A 128 -9.09 14.56 -4.41
CA PHE A 128 -7.80 15.04 -4.85
C PHE A 128 -7.49 16.38 -4.20
N GLY A 129 -6.56 16.38 -3.25
CA GLY A 129 -5.99 17.59 -2.68
C GLY A 129 -4.80 18.10 -3.48
N LEU A 130 -4.72 19.42 -3.70
CA LEU A 130 -3.48 20.04 -4.12
C LEU A 130 -2.44 19.88 -3.00
N LEU A 131 -1.23 19.45 -3.34
CA LEU A 131 -0.10 19.61 -2.43
C LEU A 131 0.33 21.07 -2.50
N GLU A 132 0.01 21.82 -1.46
CA GLU A 132 0.42 23.21 -1.34
C GLU A 132 1.96 23.30 -1.32
N ASN A 133 2.54 24.05 -2.25
CA ASN A 133 3.99 24.27 -2.41
C ASN A 133 4.84 23.08 -2.93
N ASP A 134 4.29 22.16 -3.75
CA ASP A 134 5.13 21.22 -4.49
C ASP A 134 5.82 21.92 -5.69
N PRO A 135 7.16 22.04 -5.74
CA PRO A 135 7.88 22.61 -6.89
C PRO A 135 7.67 21.86 -8.20
N GLU A 136 7.19 20.61 -8.15
CA GLU A 136 6.87 19.80 -9.34
C GLU A 136 5.38 19.86 -9.74
N ASN A 137 4.58 20.69 -9.06
CA ASN A 137 3.13 20.87 -9.30
C ASN A 137 2.36 19.53 -9.34
N ARG A 138 2.72 18.58 -8.47
CA ARG A 138 2.06 17.27 -8.41
C ARG A 138 0.74 17.38 -7.65
N ARG A 139 -0.22 16.57 -8.05
CA ARG A 139 -1.50 16.41 -7.33
C ARG A 139 -1.47 15.16 -6.48
N SER A 140 -2.15 15.22 -5.34
CA SER A 140 -2.30 14.06 -4.47
C SER A 140 -3.71 13.49 -4.51
N ALA A 141 -3.82 12.17 -4.65
CA ALA A 141 -5.04 11.43 -4.42
C ALA A 141 -4.87 10.60 -3.15
N PHE A 142 -5.93 10.50 -2.34
CA PHE A 142 -5.91 9.68 -1.14
C PHE A 142 -7.01 8.62 -1.21
N ILE A 143 -6.61 7.37 -1.02
CA ILE A 143 -7.55 6.23 -0.95
C ILE A 143 -7.42 5.61 0.44
N LEU A 144 -8.56 5.43 1.09
CA LEU A 144 -8.68 4.72 2.35
C LEU A 144 -9.38 3.38 2.10
N MET A 145 -8.68 2.28 2.33
CA MET A 145 -9.27 0.94 2.25
C MET A 145 -9.50 0.40 3.65
N THR A 146 -10.76 0.20 4.01
CA THR A 146 -11.16 -0.29 5.33
C THR A 146 -12.17 -1.42 5.24
N GLY A 147 -12.30 -2.18 6.33
CA GLY A 147 -13.26 -3.27 6.46
C GLY A 147 -12.58 -4.61 6.64
N THR A 148 -13.30 -5.69 6.35
CA THR A 148 -12.73 -7.03 6.35
C THR A 148 -12.28 -7.41 4.95
N VAL A 149 -11.26 -8.26 4.81
CA VAL A 149 -10.78 -8.73 3.49
C VAL A 149 -11.91 -9.27 2.60
N ASP A 150 -12.96 -9.86 3.19
CA ASP A 150 -14.14 -10.37 2.48
C ASP A 150 -15.15 -9.29 2.07
N LYS A 151 -15.11 -8.10 2.68
CA LYS A 151 -16.03 -6.97 2.47
C LYS A 151 -15.27 -5.65 2.48
N LEU A 152 -14.38 -5.49 1.52
CA LEU A 152 -13.60 -4.28 1.32
C LEU A 152 -14.52 -3.09 1.01
N ARG A 153 -14.24 -1.95 1.66
CA ARG A 153 -14.77 -0.62 1.30
C ARG A 153 -13.58 0.26 0.94
N TYR A 154 -13.66 0.92 -0.22
CA TYR A 154 -12.68 1.84 -0.75
C TYR A 154 -13.39 3.02 -1.38
#